data_AF-R7MA89-F1
#
_entry.id   AF-R7MA89-F1
#
_cell.length_a   1.000
_cell.length_b   1.000
_cell.length_c   1.000
_cell.angle_alpha   90.00
_cell.angle_beta   90.00
_cell.angle_gamma   90.00
#
_symmetry.space_group_name_H-M   'P 1'
#
loop_
_entity.id
_entity.type
_entity.pdbx_description
1 polymer ?
#
loop_
_entity_poly.entity_id
_entity_poly.type
_entity_poly.pdbx_seq_one_letter_code
_entity_poly.pdbx_strand_id
1 'polypeptide(L)'
;MGYGLAYTEMVSSKGLFFNDEKTKLLLNTENEQIPVAAQIFGNDIEAMKFAAQQVSKIAPIIDINMGCPAPKVVKNGDGSKLLLNLELAENIIETVVKNSAVPVTLKIRKGWDENNIVAVELAKIAENKGVKAITVHGRTREQFYTGEADWEIIKKVKQSVNIPVIRKWRYKNKRGCLKNV
;
A
#
# COMPACT_ATOMS: atom_id res chain seq x y z
N MET A 1 -4.92 -24.56 4.84
CA MET A 1 -4.19 -23.47 4.18
C MET A 1 -3.70 -22.54 5.28
N GLY A 2 -2.39 -22.40 5.46
CA GLY A 2 -1.81 -21.43 6.39
C GLY A 2 -1.41 -20.17 5.64
N TYR A 3 -1.60 -19.00 6.26
CA TYR A 3 -1.12 -17.71 5.76
C TYR A 3 0.06 -17.26 6.61
N GLY A 4 1.11 -16.72 6.00
CA GLY A 4 2.32 -16.28 6.72
C GLY A 4 2.32 -14.82 7.18
N LEU A 5 1.37 -14.02 6.69
CA LEU A 5 1.22 -12.59 7.00
C LEU A 5 -0.23 -12.16 6.69
N ALA A 6 -0.84 -11.42 7.60
CA ALA A 6 -2.11 -10.72 7.36
C ALA A 6 -1.89 -9.20 7.34
N TYR A 7 -2.93 -8.46 6.93
CA TYR A 7 -2.95 -7.00 6.97
C TYR A 7 -4.21 -6.55 7.70
N THR A 8 -4.10 -5.46 8.48
CA THR A 8 -5.28 -4.79 9.04
C THR A 8 -6.20 -4.27 7.93
N GLU A 9 -7.40 -3.85 8.30
CA GLU A 9 -8.13 -2.87 7.49
C GLU A 9 -7.31 -1.57 7.33
N MET A 10 -7.70 -0.72 6.39
CA MET A 10 -6.99 0.54 6.13
C MET A 10 -7.20 1.54 7.27
N VAL A 11 -6.10 2.00 7.86
CA VAL A 11 -6.05 2.93 8.98
C VAL A 11 -5.78 4.34 8.47
N SER A 12 -6.69 5.28 8.76
CA SER A 12 -6.54 6.68 8.37
C SER A 12 -5.45 7.36 9.20
N SER A 13 -4.41 7.87 8.56
CA SER A 13 -3.35 8.64 9.24
C SER A 13 -3.90 9.88 9.94
N LYS A 14 -4.80 10.64 9.29
CA LYS A 14 -5.52 11.76 9.91
C LYS A 14 -6.40 11.32 11.07
N GLY A 15 -7.07 10.16 10.94
CA GLY A 15 -7.86 9.58 12.02
C GLY A 15 -7.00 9.32 13.26
N LEU A 16 -5.83 8.70 13.08
CA LEU A 16 -4.86 8.51 14.17
C LEU A 16 -4.36 9.84 14.73
N PHE A 17 -4.01 10.80 13.87
CA PHE A 17 -3.49 12.10 14.27
C PHE A 17 -4.47 12.88 15.16
N PHE A 18 -5.77 12.82 14.86
CA PHE A 18 -6.82 13.43 15.68
C PHE A 18 -7.39 12.50 16.75
N ASN A 19 -6.68 11.41 17.06
CA ASN A 19 -7.02 10.50 18.15
C ASN A 19 -8.42 9.86 18.03
N ASP A 20 -8.86 9.54 16.80
CA ASP A 20 -10.13 8.87 16.54
C ASP A 20 -10.11 7.42 17.06
N GLU A 21 -10.97 7.12 18.03
CA GLU A 21 -11.02 5.81 18.70
C GLU A 21 -11.39 4.68 17.75
N LYS A 22 -12.28 4.92 16.77
CA LYS A 22 -12.64 3.92 15.77
C LYS A 22 -11.44 3.51 14.91
N THR A 23 -10.62 4.47 14.53
CA THR A 23 -9.40 4.24 13.75
C THR A 23 -8.38 3.43 14.55
N LYS A 24 -8.24 3.67 15.86
CA LYS A 24 -7.34 2.88 16.73
C LYS A 24 -7.79 1.43 16.87
N LEU A 25 -9.10 1.17 16.93
CA LEU A 25 -9.63 -0.20 17.03
C LEU A 25 -9.22 -1.07 15.84
N LEU A 26 -9.00 -0.49 14.66
CA LEU A 26 -8.53 -1.21 13.46
C LEU A 26 -7.09 -1.74 13.60
N LEU A 27 -6.33 -1.25 14.59
CA LEU A 27 -4.96 -1.70 14.89
C LEU A 27 -4.92 -2.82 15.94
N ASN A 28 -6.06 -3.22 16.52
CA ASN A 28 -6.08 -4.31 17.49
C ASN A 28 -5.83 -5.65 16.79
N THR A 29 -4.74 -6.31 17.19
CA THR A 29 -4.29 -7.61 16.65
C THR A 29 -4.06 -8.65 17.75
N GLU A 30 -4.55 -8.40 18.98
CA GLU A 30 -4.26 -9.22 20.18
C GLU A 30 -4.62 -10.71 20.03
N ASN A 31 -5.61 -11.03 19.19
CA ASN A 31 -6.09 -12.40 18.99
C ASN A 31 -5.48 -13.10 17.76
N GLU A 32 -4.55 -12.44 17.06
CA GLU A 32 -3.98 -12.96 15.82
C GLU A 32 -2.78 -13.85 16.11
N GLN A 33 -2.79 -15.07 15.54
CA GLN A 33 -1.73 -16.07 15.74
C GLN A 33 -0.58 -15.92 14.73
N ILE A 34 -0.69 -14.97 13.80
CA ILE A 34 0.29 -14.68 12.76
C ILE A 34 0.65 -13.19 12.77
N PRO A 35 1.81 -12.79 12.22
CA PRO A 35 2.14 -11.39 12.06
C PRO A 35 1.07 -10.65 11.25
N VAL A 36 0.72 -9.44 11.69
CA VAL A 36 -0.23 -8.56 11.01
C VAL A 36 0.45 -7.24 10.67
N ALA A 37 0.58 -6.94 9.38
CA ALA A 37 1.02 -5.63 8.92
C ALA A 37 -0.11 -4.61 9.08
N ALA A 38 0.21 -3.42 9.57
CA ALA A 38 -0.77 -2.33 9.66
C ALA A 38 -0.73 -1.48 8.39
N GLN A 39 -1.86 -1.39 7.69
CA GLN A 39 -1.96 -0.63 6.45
C GLN A 39 -2.48 0.79 6.73
N ILE A 40 -1.63 1.80 6.57
CA ILE A 40 -1.98 3.21 6.74
C ILE A 40 -2.26 3.90 5.39
N PHE A 41 -3.04 4.99 5.43
CA PHE A 41 -3.27 5.83 4.26
C PHE A 41 -3.46 7.31 4.63
N GLY A 42 -3.15 8.19 3.69
CA GLY A 42 -3.36 9.63 3.81
C GLY A 42 -2.46 10.40 2.86
N ASN A 43 -2.77 11.69 2.70
CA ASN A 43 -2.02 12.63 1.87
C ASN A 43 -1.31 13.75 2.66
N ASP A 44 -1.49 13.80 3.98
CA ASP A 44 -0.90 14.81 4.84
C ASP A 44 0.39 14.30 5.47
N ILE A 45 1.48 15.03 5.26
CA ILE A 45 2.84 14.61 5.64
C ILE A 45 2.97 14.44 7.15
N GLU A 46 2.46 15.39 7.95
CA GLU A 46 2.56 15.34 9.41
C GLU A 46 1.69 14.22 9.99
N ALA A 47 0.48 14.02 9.46
CA ALA A 47 -0.36 12.89 9.86
C ALA A 47 0.28 11.54 9.50
N MET A 48 0.89 11.41 8.32
CA MET A 48 1.58 10.18 7.90
C MET A 48 2.82 9.91 8.76
N LYS A 49 3.59 10.96 9.10
CA LYS A 49 4.71 10.88 10.05
C LYS A 49 4.26 10.38 11.41
N PHE A 50 3.22 10.99 11.98
CA PHE A 50 2.66 10.59 13.26
C PHE A 50 2.17 9.13 13.23
N ALA A 51 1.44 8.76 12.17
CA ALA A 51 0.97 7.39 11.98
C ALA A 51 2.13 6.39 11.94
N ALA A 52 3.22 6.69 11.21
CA ALA A 52 4.40 5.84 11.17
C ALA A 52 4.99 5.60 12.57
N GLN A 53 5.11 6.66 13.38
CA GLN A 53 5.65 6.57 14.73
C GLN A 53 4.75 5.78 15.70
N GLN A 54 3.43 5.95 15.62
CA GLN A 54 2.51 5.22 16.50
C GLN A 54 2.37 3.76 16.09
N VAL A 55 2.18 3.51 14.80
CA VAL A 55 1.95 2.15 14.28
C VAL A 55 3.19 1.28 14.44
N SER A 56 4.40 1.85 14.38
CA SER A 56 5.65 1.10 14.63
C SER A 56 5.72 0.47 16.03
N LYS A 57 4.91 0.94 16.99
CA LYS A 57 4.84 0.37 18.35
C LYS A 57 3.87 -0.81 18.45
N ILE A 58 3.02 -0.99 17.44
CA ILE A 58 1.87 -1.89 17.47
C ILE A 58 2.05 -3.04 16.47
N ALA A 59 2.52 -2.73 15.26
CA ALA A 59 2.62 -3.69 14.18
C ALA A 59 4.09 -3.93 13.77
N PRO A 60 4.46 -5.18 13.41
CA PRO A 60 5.81 -5.51 12.96
C PRO A 60 6.14 -5.00 11.55
N ILE A 61 5.14 -4.53 10.78
CA ILE A 61 5.28 -3.98 9.43
C ILE A 61 4.27 -2.84 9.25
N ILE A 62 4.69 -1.75 8.62
CA ILE A 62 3.80 -0.69 8.13
C ILE A 62 3.64 -0.83 6.62
N ASP A 63 2.41 -0.83 6.13
CA ASP A 63 2.12 -0.79 4.69
C ASP A 63 1.45 0.53 4.31
N ILE A 64 1.97 1.21 3.29
CA ILE A 64 1.35 2.45 2.78
C ILE A 64 0.37 2.10 1.66
N ASN A 65 -0.90 2.49 1.80
CA ASN A 65 -1.88 2.32 0.75
C ASN A 65 -1.88 3.52 -0.22
N MET A 66 -1.42 3.27 -1.45
CA MET A 66 -1.53 4.20 -2.59
C MET A 66 -2.36 3.58 -3.74
N GLY A 67 -3.37 2.78 -3.40
CA GLY A 67 -4.12 2.00 -4.39
C GLY A 67 -5.63 1.90 -4.16
N CYS A 68 -6.17 2.43 -3.06
CA CYS A 68 -7.60 2.39 -2.81
C CYS A 68 -8.36 3.30 -3.79
N PRO A 69 -9.30 2.76 -4.60
CA PRO A 69 -10.09 3.54 -5.55
C PRO A 69 -11.39 4.10 -4.96
N ALA A 70 -11.71 3.81 -3.68
CA ALA A 70 -12.99 4.10 -3.07
C ALA A 70 -13.29 5.62 -3.15
N PRO A 71 -14.49 6.03 -3.60
CA PRO A 71 -14.79 7.45 -3.84
C PRO A 71 -14.50 8.37 -2.64
N LYS A 72 -14.82 7.94 -1.41
CA LYS A 72 -14.56 8.73 -0.19
C LYS A 72 -13.07 8.97 0.05
N VAL A 73 -12.23 7.95 -0.17
CA VAL A 73 -10.76 8.03 -0.01
C VAL A 73 -10.17 8.94 -1.09
N VAL A 74 -10.55 8.70 -2.34
CA VAL A 74 -10.08 9.46 -3.50
C VAL A 74 -10.49 10.94 -3.43
N LYS A 75 -11.71 11.23 -2.98
CA LYS A 75 -12.22 12.61 -2.84
C LYS A 75 -11.39 13.43 -1.83
N ASN A 76 -10.82 12.78 -0.82
CA ASN A 76 -9.96 13.43 0.17
C ASN A 76 -8.51 13.65 -0.30
N GLY A 77 -8.17 13.16 -1.50
CA GLY A 77 -6.81 13.21 -2.03
C GLY A 77 -5.95 11.99 -1.67
N ASP A 78 -6.52 10.95 -1.07
CA ASP A 78 -5.79 9.80 -0.55
C ASP A 78 -5.80 8.59 -1.51
N GLY A 79 -5.11 7.51 -1.12
CA GLY A 79 -5.16 6.24 -1.81
C GLY A 79 -4.63 6.35 -3.24
N SER A 80 -5.38 5.85 -4.23
CA SER A 80 -4.91 5.90 -5.62
C SER A 80 -4.89 7.32 -6.21
N LYS A 81 -5.43 8.34 -5.53
CA LYS A 81 -5.34 9.74 -6.00
C LYS A 81 -3.89 10.24 -5.98
N LEU A 82 -3.06 9.69 -5.10
CA LEU A 82 -1.61 9.96 -5.04
C LEU A 82 -0.86 9.54 -6.32
N LEU A 83 -1.43 8.63 -7.13
CA LEU A 83 -0.81 8.20 -8.39
C LEU A 83 -0.80 9.30 -9.48
N LEU A 84 -1.51 10.41 -9.26
CA LEU A 84 -1.47 11.58 -10.13
C LEU A 84 -0.43 12.62 -9.70
N ASN A 85 0.22 12.43 -8.55
CA ASN A 85 1.24 13.34 -8.03
C ASN A 85 2.36 12.53 -7.36
N LEU A 86 3.34 12.12 -8.18
CA LEU A 86 4.44 11.29 -7.70
C LEU A 86 5.38 12.02 -6.74
N GLU A 87 5.49 13.35 -6.85
CA GLU A 87 6.27 14.16 -5.90
C GLU A 87 5.68 14.08 -4.49
N LEU A 88 4.35 14.22 -4.36
CA LEU A 88 3.67 14.03 -3.07
C LEU A 88 3.79 12.58 -2.59
N ALA A 89 3.64 11.60 -3.48
CA ALA A 89 3.80 10.19 -3.13
C ALA A 89 5.22 9.90 -2.60
N GLU A 90 6.25 10.43 -3.26
CA GLU A 90 7.65 10.34 -2.83
C GLU A 90 7.84 10.92 -1.44
N ASN A 91 7.36 12.16 -1.21
CA ASN A 91 7.46 12.83 0.08
C ASN A 91 6.79 12.04 1.21
N ILE A 92 5.62 11.43 0.94
CA ILE A 92 4.92 10.57 1.90
C ILE A 92 5.75 9.32 2.20
N ILE A 93 6.23 8.62 1.17
CA ILE A 93 7.02 7.40 1.32
C ILE A 93 8.27 7.69 2.15
N GLU A 94 9.03 8.72 1.78
CA GLU A 94 10.25 9.11 2.47
C GLU A 94 9.96 9.46 3.93
N THR A 95 8.89 10.21 4.19
CA THR A 95 8.48 10.58 5.55
C THR A 95 8.18 9.36 6.41
N VAL A 96 7.38 8.42 5.88
CA VAL A 96 7.00 7.21 6.62
C VAL A 96 8.22 6.32 6.87
N VAL A 97 9.07 6.10 5.86
CA VAL A 97 10.28 5.28 6.01
C VAL A 97 11.24 5.89 7.05
N LYS A 98 11.48 7.19 7.01
CA LYS A 98 12.37 7.87 7.98
C LYS A 98 11.87 7.85 9.42
N ASN A 99 10.56 7.72 9.63
CA ASN A 99 9.93 7.81 10.95
C ASN A 99 9.37 6.48 11.44
N SER A 100 9.63 5.39 10.72
CA SER A 100 9.24 4.05 11.15
C SER A 100 10.39 3.33 11.84
N ALA A 101 10.08 2.61 12.92
CA ALA A 101 11.02 1.70 13.59
C ALA A 101 10.95 0.26 13.04
N VAL A 102 10.05 0.00 12.08
CA VAL A 102 9.79 -1.32 11.48
C VAL A 102 9.89 -1.24 9.96
N PRO A 103 10.00 -2.37 9.23
CA PRO A 103 9.97 -2.36 7.78
C PRO A 103 8.70 -1.71 7.21
N VAL A 104 8.88 -0.88 6.19
CA VAL A 104 7.79 -0.24 5.45
C VAL A 104 7.61 -0.92 4.10
N THR A 105 6.38 -1.30 3.78
CA THR A 105 5.96 -1.81 2.47
C THR A 105 5.01 -0.84 1.79
N LEU A 106 4.82 -0.99 0.49
CA LEU A 106 3.97 -0.12 -0.31
C LEU A 106 2.97 -0.94 -1.12
N LYS A 107 1.72 -0.51 -1.15
CA LYS A 107 0.69 -1.12 -1.99
C LYS A 107 0.13 -0.13 -3.02
N ILE A 108 0.29 -0.44 -4.30
CA ILE A 108 -0.10 0.43 -5.42
C ILE A 108 -1.08 -0.25 -6.39
N ARG A 109 -1.67 0.56 -7.26
CA ARG A 109 -2.31 0.16 -8.53
C ARG A 109 -1.36 0.44 -9.71
N LYS A 110 -1.67 -0.05 -10.91
CA LYS A 110 -0.82 0.21 -12.10
C LYS A 110 -0.75 1.69 -12.48
N GLY A 111 -1.82 2.43 -12.17
CA GLY A 111 -2.00 3.83 -12.54
C GLY A 111 -3.37 4.37 -12.15
N TRP A 112 -3.65 5.62 -12.49
CA TRP A 112 -4.97 6.22 -12.28
C TRP A 112 -5.97 5.76 -13.35
N ASP A 113 -5.60 5.91 -14.62
CA ASP A 113 -6.32 5.46 -15.81
C ASP A 113 -5.31 4.92 -16.84
N GLU A 114 -5.74 4.60 -18.06
CA GLU A 114 -4.85 4.07 -19.10
C GLU A 114 -3.87 5.11 -19.67
N ASN A 115 -4.13 6.41 -19.46
CA ASN A 115 -3.23 7.50 -19.87
C ASN A 115 -2.22 7.86 -18.75
N ASN A 116 -2.45 7.37 -17.53
CA ASN A 116 -1.67 7.72 -16.33
C ASN A 116 -1.13 6.45 -15.64
N ILE A 117 -0.27 5.71 -16.36
CA ILE A 117 0.38 4.48 -15.88
C ILE A 117 1.73 4.83 -15.26
N VAL A 118 1.86 4.67 -13.94
CA VAL A 118 3.01 5.15 -13.16
C VAL A 118 3.70 4.07 -12.31
N ALA A 119 3.19 2.84 -12.30
CA ALA A 119 3.64 1.83 -11.32
C ALA A 119 5.14 1.49 -11.39
N VAL A 120 5.76 1.50 -12.57
CA VAL A 120 7.20 1.25 -12.70
C VAL A 120 8.02 2.39 -12.09
N GLU A 121 7.64 3.62 -12.38
CA GLU A 121 8.30 4.82 -11.85
C GLU A 121 8.15 4.91 -10.34
N LEU A 122 6.92 4.79 -9.83
CA LEU A 122 6.65 4.82 -8.40
C LEU A 122 7.35 3.68 -7.65
N ALA A 123 7.52 2.51 -8.27
CA ALA A 123 8.24 1.41 -7.64
C ALA A 123 9.74 1.72 -7.46
N LYS A 124 10.37 2.33 -8.46
CA LYS A 124 11.77 2.78 -8.36
C LYS A 124 11.94 3.86 -7.28
N ILE A 125 11.04 4.84 -7.26
CA ILE A 125 11.01 5.87 -6.21
C ILE A 125 10.91 5.21 -4.83
N ALA A 126 9.96 4.28 -4.66
CA ALA A 126 9.76 3.60 -3.39
C ALA A 126 10.98 2.81 -2.93
N GLU A 127 11.62 2.05 -3.82
CA GLU A 127 12.86 1.34 -3.51
C GLU A 127 13.98 2.30 -3.11
N ASN A 128 14.19 3.38 -3.86
CA ASN A 128 15.21 4.39 -3.56
C ASN A 128 15.00 5.05 -2.20
N LYS A 129 13.75 5.18 -1.75
CA LYS A 129 13.39 5.72 -0.42
C LYS A 129 13.40 4.68 0.70
N GLY A 130 13.72 3.42 0.40
CA GLY A 130 13.96 2.39 1.41
C GLY A 130 12.78 1.47 1.71
N VAL A 131 11.71 1.50 0.90
CA VAL A 131 10.61 0.52 0.99
C VAL A 131 11.16 -0.89 0.82
N LYS A 132 10.66 -1.84 1.61
CA LYS A 132 11.18 -3.21 1.68
C LYS A 132 10.44 -4.22 0.81
N ALA A 133 9.22 -3.94 0.40
CA ALA A 133 8.47 -4.74 -0.57
C ALA A 133 7.34 -3.91 -1.18
N ILE A 134 6.93 -4.27 -2.40
CA ILE A 134 5.82 -3.60 -3.10
C ILE A 134 4.76 -4.61 -3.49
N THR A 135 3.51 -4.34 -3.11
CA THR A 135 2.34 -5.06 -3.62
C THR A 135 1.70 -4.30 -4.77
N VAL A 136 1.61 -4.93 -5.95
CA VAL A 136 1.04 -4.31 -7.16
C VAL A 136 -0.30 -4.94 -7.49
N HIS A 137 -1.34 -4.10 -7.56
CA HIS A 137 -2.61 -4.45 -8.22
C HIS A 137 -2.53 -4.00 -9.68
N GLY A 138 -2.43 -4.94 -10.62
CA GLY A 138 -2.30 -4.67 -12.06
C GLY A 138 -3.53 -4.05 -12.76
N ARG A 139 -4.33 -3.25 -12.06
CA ARG A 139 -5.46 -2.49 -12.63
C ARG A 139 -5.30 -1.03 -12.30
N THR A 140 -5.83 -0.16 -13.16
CA THR A 140 -5.92 1.28 -12.90
C THR A 140 -6.91 1.56 -11.78
N ARG A 141 -6.97 2.79 -11.28
CA ARG A 141 -8.05 3.23 -10.40
C ARG A 141 -9.40 3.10 -11.10
N GLU A 142 -9.51 3.58 -12.35
CA GLU A 142 -10.77 3.61 -13.10
C GLU A 142 -11.36 2.23 -13.38
N GLN A 143 -10.50 1.24 -13.55
CA GLN A 143 -10.94 -0.15 -13.69
C GLN A 143 -11.58 -0.70 -12.41
N PHE A 144 -11.35 -0.12 -11.22
CA PHE A 144 -11.77 -0.69 -9.94
C PHE A 144 -11.43 -2.20 -9.84
N TYR A 145 -12.42 -3.06 -10.09
CA TYR A 145 -12.30 -4.52 -10.13
C TYR A 145 -12.79 -5.14 -11.45
N THR A 146 -13.16 -4.33 -12.43
CA THR A 146 -13.54 -4.78 -13.77
C THR A 146 -12.29 -5.10 -14.61
N GLY A 147 -12.49 -5.73 -15.76
CA GLY A 147 -11.40 -6.16 -16.65
C GLY A 147 -10.45 -7.16 -16.02
N GLU A 148 -9.32 -7.36 -16.68
CA GLU A 148 -8.26 -8.26 -16.25
C GLU A 148 -7.11 -7.51 -15.56
N ALA A 149 -6.37 -8.20 -14.70
CA ALA A 149 -5.15 -7.61 -14.15
C ALA A 149 -4.07 -7.70 -15.23
N ASP A 150 -3.43 -6.57 -15.50
CA ASP A 150 -2.26 -6.46 -16.35
C ASP A 150 -1.07 -7.16 -15.66
N TRP A 151 -0.68 -8.30 -16.21
CA TRP A 151 0.45 -9.09 -15.71
C TRP A 151 1.79 -8.55 -16.21
N GLU A 152 1.81 -7.94 -17.40
CA GLU A 152 3.01 -7.40 -18.00
C GLU A 152 3.52 -6.19 -17.23
N ILE A 153 2.63 -5.33 -16.71
CA ILE A 153 3.07 -4.22 -15.85
C ILE A 153 3.68 -4.72 -14.54
N ILE A 154 3.16 -5.80 -13.94
CA ILE A 154 3.73 -6.38 -12.71
C ILE A 154 5.13 -6.94 -12.99
N LYS A 155 5.31 -7.62 -14.13
CA LYS A 155 6.61 -8.12 -14.58
C LYS A 155 7.61 -6.97 -14.80
N LYS A 156 7.19 -5.90 -15.47
CA LYS A 156 8.02 -4.68 -15.65
C LYS A 156 8.44 -4.07 -14.32
N VAL A 157 7.53 -4.00 -13.35
CA VAL A 157 7.85 -3.55 -11.99
C VAL A 157 8.89 -4.47 -11.34
N LYS A 158 8.68 -5.79 -11.36
CA LYS A 158 9.63 -6.77 -10.78
C LYS A 158 11.03 -6.69 -11.40
N GLN A 159 11.12 -6.40 -12.69
CA GLN A 159 12.38 -6.22 -13.41
C GLN A 159 13.06 -4.88 -13.10
N SER A 160 12.29 -3.88 -12.67
CA SER A 160 12.80 -2.53 -12.43
C SER A 160 13.33 -2.28 -11.02
N VAL A 161 13.06 -3.19 -10.08
CA VAL A 161 13.47 -3.08 -8.66
C VAL A 161 14.06 -4.39 -8.14
N ASN A 162 14.96 -4.29 -7.15
CA ASN A 162 15.60 -5.41 -6.49
C ASN A 162 14.80 -5.93 -5.29
N ILE A 163 13.95 -5.10 -4.69
CA ILE A 163 13.05 -5.52 -3.60
C ILE A 163 11.95 -6.51 -4.07
N PRO A 164 11.38 -7.31 -3.15
CA PRO A 164 10.26 -8.20 -3.46
C PRO A 164 9.05 -7.47 -4.04
N VAL A 165 8.48 -8.05 -5.09
CA VAL A 165 7.23 -7.57 -5.73
C VAL A 165 6.16 -8.63 -5.58
N ILE A 166 5.09 -8.27 -4.87
CA ILE A 166 3.96 -9.15 -4.58
C ILE A 166 2.81 -8.79 -5.52
N ARG A 167 2.30 -9.79 -6.24
CA ARG A 167 1.10 -9.62 -7.07
C ARG A 167 -0.16 -9.60 -6.21
N LYS A 168 -1.04 -8.61 -6.42
CA LYS A 168 -2.42 -8.66 -5.89
C LYS A 168 -3.38 -9.16 -6.96
N TRP A 169 -3.97 -10.32 -6.68
CA TRP A 169 -4.98 -10.95 -7.52
C TRP A 169 -6.29 -11.12 -6.76
N ARG A 170 -7.41 -11.07 -7.48
CA ARG A 170 -8.72 -11.51 -6.95
C ARG A 170 -8.97 -12.92 -7.47
N TYR A 171 -9.01 -13.90 -6.57
CA TYR A 171 -9.40 -15.26 -6.92
C TYR A 171 -10.79 -15.26 -7.56
N LYS A 172 -10.88 -15.72 -8.81
CA LYS A 172 -12.15 -16.08 -9.45
C LYS A 172 -12.42 -17.60 -9.44
N ASN A 173 -11.41 -18.45 -9.22
CA ASN A 173 -11.56 -19.91 -8.98
C ASN A 173 -10.24 -20.56 -8.46
N LYS A 174 -10.35 -21.67 -7.71
CA LYS A 174 -9.31 -22.31 -6.85
C LYS A 174 -8.01 -22.85 -7.52
N ARG A 175 -7.75 -22.69 -8.83
CA ARG A 175 -6.67 -23.43 -9.54
C ARG A 175 -5.45 -22.62 -10.01
N GLY A 176 -5.04 -21.57 -9.28
CA GLY A 176 -3.96 -20.68 -9.77
C GLY A 176 -2.95 -20.18 -8.74
N CYS A 177 -2.84 -20.83 -7.57
CA CYS A 177 -1.87 -20.40 -6.56
C CYS A 177 -0.46 -20.84 -6.97
N LEU A 178 0.51 -19.95 -6.79
CA LEU A 178 1.96 -20.20 -6.89
C LEU A 178 2.51 -20.36 -8.31
N LYS A 179 2.61 -19.24 -9.03
CA LYS A 179 3.81 -18.98 -9.81
C LYS A 179 4.41 -17.70 -9.23
N ASN A 180 5.56 -17.84 -8.58
CA ASN A 180 6.39 -16.69 -8.25
C ASN A 180 6.68 -15.97 -9.57
N VAL A 181 6.42 -14.67 -9.61
CA VAL A 181 6.93 -13.80 -10.67
C VAL A 181 8.33 -13.38 -10.27
#